data_AF-A0A1S4KA54-F1
#
_entry.id   AF-A0A1S4KA54-F1
#
_cell.length_a   1.000
_cell.length_b   1.000
_cell.length_c   1.000
_cell.angle_alpha   90.00
_cell.angle_beta   90.00
_cell.angle_gamma   90.00
#
_symmetry.space_group_name_H-M   'P 1'
#
loop_
_entity.id
_entity.type
_entity.pdbx_description
1 polymer ?
#
loop_
_entity_poly.entity_id
_entity_poly.type
_entity_poly.pdbx_seq_one_letter_code
_entity_poly.pdbx_strand_id
1 'polypeptide(L)'
;MRIAADLEKHYSGVTEVTKLHRNKLRVALNNAKEANGIVCDPKFCVEYRVWIPARSVEIDGVVSEDHLTVQQVLKGVGLFKRKNLPTVQVIEVRQMGNSDGEGENKKFVPTNSYRVTFAGTALPDYLEIGNVLRLPVR
;
A
#
# COMPACT_ATOMS: atom_id res chain seq x y z
N MET A 1 15.31 -0.79 17.53
CA MET A 1 14.87 0.60 17.25
C MET A 1 13.70 0.93 18.14
N ARG A 2 13.72 2.03 18.90
CA ARG A 2 12.62 2.37 19.82
C ARG A 2 11.26 2.50 19.12
N ILE A 3 11.25 3.11 17.91
CA ILE A 3 10.04 3.25 17.09
C ILE A 3 9.44 1.91 16.62
N ALA A 4 10.26 0.92 16.32
CA ALA A 4 9.77 -0.39 15.88
C ALA A 4 9.03 -1.11 17.02
N ALA A 5 9.63 -1.12 18.22
CA ALA A 5 9.00 -1.70 19.41
C ALA A 5 7.71 -0.96 19.80
N ASP A 6 7.67 0.37 19.62
CA ASP A 6 6.46 1.14 19.89
C ASP A 6 5.35 0.87 18.87
N LEU A 7 5.68 0.70 17.58
CA LEU A 7 4.74 0.31 16.52
C LEU A 7 4.14 -1.06 16.79
N GLU A 8 4.98 -2.06 17.07
CA GLU A 8 4.55 -3.43 17.39
C GLU A 8 3.67 -3.47 18.65
N LYS A 9 3.93 -2.58 19.63
CA LYS A 9 3.12 -2.48 20.85
C LYS A 9 1.78 -1.76 20.64
N HIS A 10 1.70 -0.77 19.76
CA HIS A 10 0.47 0.00 19.51
C HIS A 10 -0.43 -0.62 18.45
N TYR A 11 0.13 -1.36 17.49
CA TYR A 11 -0.59 -1.88 16.33
C TYR A 11 -0.39 -3.38 16.21
N SER A 12 -1.44 -4.12 16.54
CA SER A 12 -1.45 -5.58 16.56
C SER A 12 -1.28 -6.22 15.18
N GLY A 13 -1.60 -5.48 14.12
CA GLY A 13 -1.48 -5.92 12.74
C GLY A 13 -0.13 -5.63 12.09
N VAL A 14 0.86 -5.10 12.82
CA VAL A 14 2.22 -4.96 12.31
C VAL A 14 2.83 -6.34 12.09
N THR A 15 3.16 -6.66 10.84
CA THR A 15 3.76 -7.94 10.47
C THR A 15 5.27 -7.84 10.25
N GLU A 16 5.75 -6.66 9.85
CA GLU A 16 7.18 -6.44 9.61
C GLU A 16 7.53 -4.96 9.78
N VAL A 17 8.69 -4.68 10.38
CA VAL A 17 9.30 -3.34 10.42
C VAL A 17 10.72 -3.41 9.85
N THR A 18 10.90 -2.92 8.63
CA THR A 18 12.18 -2.97 7.92
C THR A 18 12.84 -1.59 7.89
N LYS A 19 14.09 -1.49 8.33
CA LYS A 19 14.90 -0.27 8.14
C LYS A 19 15.45 -0.24 6.73
N LEU A 20 14.94 0.67 5.90
CA LEU A 20 15.44 0.83 4.53
C LEU A 20 16.69 1.71 4.49
N HIS A 21 16.71 2.81 5.24
CA HIS A 21 17.84 3.74 5.32
C HIS A 21 17.97 4.37 6.72
N ARG A 22 18.98 5.25 6.90
CA ARG A 22 19.21 5.97 8.16
C ARG A 22 17.94 6.66 8.69
N ASN A 23 17.13 7.22 7.78
CA ASN A 23 15.92 7.99 8.09
C ASN A 23 14.64 7.42 7.42
N LYS A 24 14.66 6.17 6.93
CA LYS A 24 13.51 5.57 6.23
C LYS A 24 13.17 4.19 6.80
N LEU A 25 11.91 4.01 7.15
CA LEU A 25 11.33 2.77 7.64
C LEU A 25 10.20 2.32 6.71
N ARG A 26 10.09 1.02 6.50
CA ARG A 26 8.91 0.38 5.92
C ARG A 26 8.22 -0.38 7.04
N VAL A 27 6.92 -0.22 7.14
CA VAL A 27 6.08 -0.97 8.08
C VAL A 27 5.06 -1.72 7.23
N ALA A 28 5.05 -3.04 7.34
CA ALA A 28 4.02 -3.87 6.73
C ALA A 28 2.94 -4.15 7.77
N LEU A 29 1.67 -3.97 7.36
CA LEU A 29 0.51 -4.26 8.18
C LEU A 29 -0.44 -5.20 7.46
N ASN A 30 -1.15 -6.02 8.24
CA ASN A 30 -2.16 -6.94 7.73
C ASN A 30 -3.56 -6.31 7.59
N ASN A 31 -3.74 -5.04 7.97
CA ASN A 31 -5.02 -4.36 7.90
C ASN A 31 -4.88 -2.87 7.57
N ALA A 32 -5.76 -2.39 6.68
CA ALA A 32 -5.76 -1.02 6.20
C ALA A 32 -6.12 0.02 7.29
N LYS A 33 -6.90 -0.37 8.30
CA LYS A 33 -7.35 0.54 9.37
C LYS A 33 -6.17 1.02 10.20
N GLU A 34 -5.32 0.10 10.63
CA GLU A 34 -4.11 0.41 11.38
C GLU A 34 -3.06 1.09 10.50
N ALA A 35 -2.92 0.68 9.22
CA ALA A 35 -2.02 1.33 8.27
C ALA A 35 -2.34 2.83 8.12
N ASN A 36 -3.62 3.15 7.91
CA ASN A 36 -4.09 4.54 7.86
C ASN A 36 -3.99 5.24 9.23
N GLY A 37 -4.13 4.48 10.32
CA GLY A 37 -4.06 4.97 11.70
C GLY A 37 -2.66 5.45 12.10
N ILE A 38 -1.61 4.71 11.75
CA ILE A 38 -0.21 5.06 12.04
C ILE A 38 0.14 6.44 11.49
N VAL A 39 -0.31 6.72 10.26
CA VAL A 39 -0.02 7.96 9.54
C VAL A 39 -0.65 9.18 10.23
N CYS A 40 -1.73 8.97 10.99
CA CYS A 40 -2.47 10.01 11.70
C CYS A 40 -2.21 10.03 13.21
N ASP A 41 -1.40 9.11 13.75
CA ASP A 41 -1.22 8.97 15.19
C ASP A 41 -0.28 10.06 15.74
N PRO A 42 -0.77 10.96 16.62
CA PRO A 42 0.01 12.05 17.18
C PRO A 42 1.31 11.59 17.87
N LYS A 43 1.30 10.40 18.48
CA LYS A 43 2.48 9.85 19.16
C LYS A 43 3.63 9.65 18.17
N PHE A 44 3.33 9.08 17.01
CA PHE A 44 4.35 8.84 15.98
C PHE A 44 4.65 10.09 15.14
N CYS A 45 3.66 10.95 14.90
CA CYS A 45 3.86 12.22 14.21
C CYS A 45 4.75 13.19 15.01
N VAL A 46 4.62 13.22 16.34
CA VAL A 46 5.31 14.19 17.22
C VAL A 46 6.60 13.63 17.82
N GLU A 47 6.56 12.49 18.52
CA GLU A 47 7.73 11.99 19.28
C GLU A 47 8.88 11.57 18.37
N TYR A 48 8.54 10.89 17.28
CA TYR A 48 9.55 10.34 16.38
C TYR A 48 9.95 11.30 15.27
N ARG A 49 9.33 12.50 15.22
CA ARG A 49 9.37 13.38 14.06
C ARG A 49 9.33 12.56 12.78
N VAL A 50 8.43 11.57 12.74
CA VAL A 50 7.91 11.09 11.47
C VAL A 50 7.05 12.26 10.97
N TRP A 51 7.74 13.33 10.59
CA TRP A 51 7.21 14.34 9.72
C TRP A 51 6.87 13.49 8.51
N ILE A 52 5.60 13.13 8.37
CA ILE A 52 5.04 12.62 7.11
C ILE A 52 4.66 13.90 6.38
N PRO A 53 5.59 14.59 5.75
CA PRO A 53 5.39 15.94 5.27
C PRO A 53 5.21 15.83 3.78
N ALA A 54 4.28 14.99 3.42
CA ALA A 54 4.45 14.27 2.19
C ALA A 54 3.23 14.62 1.36
N ARG A 55 3.41 15.70 0.61
CA ARG A 55 2.81 15.81 -0.73
C ARG A 55 3.11 14.55 -1.59
N SER A 56 4.00 13.65 -1.13
CA SER A 56 4.33 12.35 -1.73
C SER A 56 4.34 11.23 -0.66
N VAL A 57 3.17 10.88 -0.11
CA VAL A 57 3.00 9.60 0.60
C VAL A 57 2.57 8.57 -0.43
N GLU A 58 3.13 7.38 -0.31
CA GLU A 58 2.82 6.23 -1.14
C GLU A 58 2.21 5.16 -0.25
N ILE A 59 1.03 4.66 -0.63
CA ILE A 59 0.41 3.53 0.04
C ILE A 59 0.13 2.43 -0.96
N ASP A 60 0.57 1.22 -0.63
CA ASP A 60 0.38 0.03 -1.45
C ASP A 60 -0.96 -0.64 -1.09
N GLY A 61 -1.72 -1.01 -2.11
CA GLY A 61 -2.86 -1.91 -2.00
C GLY A 61 -2.80 -3.01 -3.04
N VAL A 62 -3.57 -4.07 -2.84
CA VAL A 62 -3.68 -5.17 -3.80
C VAL A 62 -5.06 -5.16 -4.45
N VAL A 63 -5.07 -5.26 -5.78
CA VAL A 63 -6.28 -5.51 -6.58
C VAL A 63 -6.08 -6.78 -7.40
N SER A 64 -7.18 -7.48 -7.70
CA SER A 64 -7.16 -8.68 -8.52
C SER A 64 -8.23 -8.57 -9.61
N GLU A 65 -7.85 -8.85 -10.85
CA GLU A 65 -8.76 -8.88 -12.00
C GLU A 65 -8.15 -9.68 -13.15
N ASP A 66 -8.98 -10.49 -13.78
CA ASP A 66 -8.61 -11.30 -14.93
C ASP A 66 -8.56 -10.41 -16.18
N HIS A 67 -7.58 -10.65 -17.06
CA HIS A 67 -7.45 -9.96 -18.36
C HIS A 67 -7.08 -8.47 -18.34
N LEU A 68 -6.75 -7.87 -17.20
CA LEU A 68 -6.12 -6.55 -17.18
C LEU A 68 -4.61 -6.63 -17.41
N THR A 69 -4.05 -5.58 -18.02
CA THR A 69 -2.61 -5.36 -18.11
C THR A 69 -2.17 -4.33 -17.07
N VAL A 70 -0.89 -4.36 -16.68
CA VAL A 70 -0.27 -3.36 -15.79
C VAL A 70 -0.54 -1.92 -16.29
N GLN A 71 -0.48 -1.69 -17.60
CA GLN A 71 -0.72 -0.37 -18.20
C GLN A 71 -2.17 0.10 -18.07
N GLN A 72 -3.14 -0.81 -18.08
CA GLN A 72 -4.54 -0.46 -17.85
C GLN A 72 -4.79 -0.13 -16.37
N VAL A 73 -4.21 -0.91 -15.46
CA VAL A 73 -4.30 -0.68 -14.01
C VAL A 73 -3.63 0.65 -13.63
N LEU A 74 -2.48 0.98 -14.24
CA LEU A 74 -1.75 2.23 -13.99
C LEU A 74 -2.54 3.49 -14.38
N LYS A 75 -3.47 3.39 -15.34
CA LYS A 75 -4.36 4.50 -15.73
C LYS A 75 -5.54 4.69 -14.79
N GLY A 76 -5.70 3.82 -13.78
CA GLY A 76 -6.79 3.91 -12.82
C GLY A 76 -6.62 5.02 -11.79
N VAL A 77 -7.66 5.25 -11.02
CA VAL A 77 -7.68 6.18 -9.88
C VAL A 77 -8.25 5.51 -8.64
N GLY A 78 -7.67 5.80 -7.48
CA GLY A 78 -8.18 5.38 -6.19
C GLY A 78 -9.42 6.16 -5.77
N LEU A 79 -10.46 5.47 -5.31
CA LEU A 79 -11.70 6.04 -4.80
C LEU A 79 -11.96 5.62 -3.35
N PHE A 80 -12.53 6.53 -2.57
CA PHE A 80 -13.07 6.24 -1.26
C PHE A 80 -14.59 6.01 -1.35
N LYS A 81 -15.14 5.14 -0.49
CA LYS A 81 -16.60 4.97 -0.33
C LYS A 81 -17.30 6.29 0.00
N ARG A 82 -16.62 7.16 0.74
CA ARG A 82 -17.08 8.53 1.02
C ARG A 82 -16.90 9.39 -0.23
N LYS A 83 -18.01 9.67 -0.92
CA LYS A 83 -18.05 10.44 -2.18
C LYS A 83 -17.46 11.86 -2.11
N ASN A 84 -17.28 12.40 -0.91
CA ASN A 84 -16.80 13.77 -0.71
C ASN A 84 -15.26 13.85 -0.64
N LEU A 85 -14.57 12.72 -0.67
CA LEU A 85 -13.11 12.68 -0.68
C LEU A 85 -12.59 12.69 -2.13
N PRO A 86 -11.50 13.42 -2.41
CA PRO A 86 -10.91 13.46 -3.74
C PRO A 86 -10.37 12.09 -4.15
N THR A 87 -10.29 11.86 -5.46
CA THR A 87 -9.66 10.68 -6.03
C THR A 87 -8.15 10.70 -5.82
N VAL A 88 -7.55 9.52 -5.71
CA VAL A 88 -6.12 9.33 -5.44
C VAL A 88 -5.43 8.83 -6.70
N GLN A 89 -4.31 9.43 -7.11
CA GLN A 89 -3.59 8.99 -8.31
C GLN A 89 -2.84 7.68 -8.06
N VAL A 90 -2.76 6.81 -9.07
CA VAL A 90 -1.86 5.66 -9.06
C VAL A 90 -0.46 6.12 -9.51
N ILE A 91 0.57 5.77 -8.74
CA ILE A 91 1.98 6.10 -8.99
C ILE A 91 2.70 4.93 -9.65
N GLU A 92 2.49 3.72 -9.14
CA GLU A 92 3.18 2.52 -9.59
C GLU A 92 2.22 1.33 -9.58
N VAL A 93 2.41 0.42 -10.54
CA VAL A 93 1.73 -0.88 -10.55
C VAL A 93 2.75 -1.97 -10.83
N ARG A 94 2.73 -3.02 -10.01
CA ARG A 94 3.51 -4.24 -10.25
C ARG A 94 2.59 -5.44 -10.28
N GLN A 95 2.70 -6.25 -11.33
CA GLN A 95 2.05 -7.54 -11.36
C GLN A 95 2.69 -8.45 -10.31
N MET A 96 1.85 -9.04 -9.47
CA MET A 96 2.27 -10.03 -8.50
C MET A 96 2.46 -11.36 -9.21
N GLY A 97 3.19 -12.26 -8.57
CA GLY A 97 3.41 -13.59 -9.08
C GLY A 97 3.80 -14.53 -7.97
N ASN A 98 3.59 -15.81 -8.22
CA ASN A 98 4.05 -16.88 -7.35
C ASN A 98 5.48 -17.27 -7.76
N SER A 99 6.24 -17.77 -6.80
CA SER A 99 7.45 -18.52 -7.12
C SER A 99 7.06 -19.97 -7.41
N ASP A 100 7.37 -20.45 -8.61
CA ASP A 100 7.24 -21.86 -8.97
C ASP A 100 8.63 -22.51 -9.01
N GLY A 101 8.75 -23.71 -8.43
CA GLY A 101 10.01 -24.45 -8.25
C GLY A 101 10.72 -24.28 -6.89
N GLU A 102 11.74 -25.11 -6.66
CA GLU A 102 12.54 -25.16 -5.43
C GLU A 102 14.00 -24.72 -5.67
N GLY A 103 14.64 -24.15 -4.64
CA GLY A 103 16.06 -23.75 -4.67
C GLY A 103 16.37 -22.61 -5.66
N GLU A 104 17.46 -22.76 -6.41
CA GLU A 104 17.95 -21.77 -7.38
C GLU A 104 17.11 -21.69 -8.68
N ASN A 105 16.21 -22.65 -8.91
CA ASN A 105 15.36 -22.71 -10.10
C ASN A 105 13.99 -22.03 -9.93
N LYS A 106 13.84 -21.14 -8.93
CA LYS A 106 12.60 -20.39 -8.71
C LYS A 106 12.28 -19.52 -9.93
N LYS A 107 11.18 -19.85 -10.61
CA LYS A 107 10.62 -19.07 -11.70
C LYS A 107 9.48 -18.20 -11.18
N PHE A 108 9.44 -16.96 -11.64
CA PHE A 108 8.31 -16.08 -11.39
C PHE A 108 7.15 -16.45 -12.32
N VAL A 109 6.01 -16.80 -11.73
CA VAL A 109 4.76 -17.07 -12.46
C VAL A 109 3.79 -15.93 -12.17
N PRO A 110 3.49 -15.06 -13.15
CA PRO A 110 2.58 -13.94 -12.94
C PRO A 110 1.19 -14.41 -12.51
N THR A 111 0.58 -13.70 -11.57
CA THR A 111 -0.82 -13.88 -11.19
C THR A 111 -1.66 -12.71 -11.71
N ASN A 112 -2.99 -12.84 -11.59
CA ASN A 112 -3.95 -11.78 -11.93
C ASN A 112 -4.13 -10.78 -10.78
N SER A 113 -3.10 -10.62 -9.94
CA SER A 113 -3.09 -9.66 -8.84
C SER A 113 -2.02 -8.61 -9.07
N TYR A 114 -2.31 -7.39 -8.63
CA TYR A 114 -1.48 -6.22 -8.85
C TYR A 114 -1.27 -5.52 -7.54
N ARG A 115 -0.01 -5.27 -7.19
CA ARG A 115 0.33 -4.29 -6.16
C ARG A 115 0.27 -2.90 -6.80
N VAL A 116 -0.59 -2.06 -6.27
CA VAL A 116 -0.87 -0.71 -6.77
C VAL A 116 -0.44 0.29 -5.71
N THR A 117 0.43 1.21 -6.07
CA THR A 117 0.93 2.27 -5.20
C THR A 117 0.15 3.55 -5.48
N PHE A 118 -0.50 4.11 -4.47
CA PHE A 118 -1.33 5.31 -4.58
C PHE A 118 -0.64 6.54 -3.97
N ALA A 119 -0.86 7.71 -4.58
CA ALA A 119 -0.40 9.01 -4.12
C ALA A 119 -1.27 9.55 -2.98
N GLY A 120 -0.99 9.21 -1.74
CA GLY A 120 -1.72 9.74 -0.60
C GLY A 120 -1.46 9.01 0.71
N THR A 121 -2.05 9.54 1.77
CA THR A 121 -1.90 9.04 3.15
C THR A 121 -2.92 7.97 3.53
N ALA A 122 -3.91 7.72 2.68
CA ALA A 122 -5.00 6.79 2.97
C ALA A 122 -5.22 5.82 1.81
N LEU A 123 -5.34 4.54 2.15
CA LEU A 123 -5.64 3.49 1.18
C LEU A 123 -7.07 3.70 0.65
N PRO A 124 -7.26 3.86 -0.67
CA PRO A 124 -8.59 3.95 -1.25
C PRO A 124 -9.38 2.65 -1.02
N ASP A 125 -10.71 2.72 -1.02
CA ASP A 125 -11.56 1.53 -0.95
C ASP A 125 -11.58 0.77 -2.29
N TYR A 126 -11.46 1.50 -3.41
CA TYR A 126 -11.55 0.97 -4.76
C TYR A 126 -10.50 1.56 -5.68
N LEU A 127 -10.12 0.80 -6.70
CA LEU A 127 -9.45 1.28 -7.90
C LEU A 127 -10.50 1.35 -9.02
N GLU A 128 -10.71 2.53 -9.61
CA GLU A 128 -11.57 2.72 -10.77
C GLU A 128 -10.73 2.82 -12.05
N ILE A 129 -11.08 2.03 -13.07
CA ILE A 129 -10.40 2.01 -14.37
C ILE A 129 -11.41 2.37 -15.46
N GLY A 130 -11.10 3.43 -16.22
CA GLY A 130 -11.89 3.87 -17.37
C GLY A 130 -13.32 4.29 -17.04
N ASN A 131 -13.63 4.65 -15.79
CA ASN A 131 -14.98 4.97 -15.28
C ASN A 131 -16.02 3.84 -15.44
N VAL A 132 -15.58 2.60 -15.67
CA VAL A 132 -16.47 1.45 -15.90
C VAL A 132 -16.23 0.35 -14.86
N LEU A 133 -14.97 0.04 -14.59
CA LEU A 133 -14.59 -1.06 -13.71
C LEU A 133 -14.13 -0.55 -12.34
N ARG A 134 -14.64 -1.14 -11.27
CA ARG A 134 -14.24 -0.85 -9.89
C ARG A 134 -13.76 -2.12 -9.19
N LEU A 135 -12.48 -2.13 -8.83
CA LEU A 135 -11.84 -3.23 -8.12
C LEU A 135 -11.68 -2.88 -6.64
N PRO A 136 -12.04 -3.75 -5.70
CA PRO A 136 -11.79 -3.51 -4.29
C PRO A 136 -10.28 -3.55 -4.01
N VAL A 137 -9.80 -2.55 -3.28
CA VAL A 137 -8.40 -2.49 -2.81
C VAL A 137 -8.32 -3.21 -1.45
N ARG A 138 -7.34 -4.10 -1.31
CA ARG A 138 -7.07 -4.88 -0.09
C ARG A 138 -5.73 -4.52 0.51
#